data_AF-A0A024T935-F1
#
_entry.id   AF-A0A024T935-F1
#
_cell.length_a   1.000
_cell.length_b   1.000
_cell.length_c   1.000
_cell.angle_alpha   90.00
_cell.angle_beta   90.00
_cell.angle_gamma   90.00
#
_symmetry.space_group_name_H-M   'P 1'
#
loop_
_entity.id
_entity.type
_entity.pdbx_description
1 polymer ?
#
loop_
_entity_poly.entity_id
_entity_poly.type
_entity_poly.pdbx_seq_one_letter_code
_entity_poly.pdbx_strand_id
1 'polypeptide(L)'
;MNGCAMTATRLLLLLQLWVMSGRQVAWSCRIFGSDTGECKEQADFLQYMPFCGPLLPYTTCVPRAQTLWYNHSVKSKDLFLAQMFKKMIAQRQIYEADLEMLKQGVDEWGALGEIVPRYTENKDCQDAFRNYMCWLNFPRCDDAGRSLILCRSVCENFFKACMQHKDLWRCGDPQYVNGYSAEISTFANKAGVLQYYRAPFPGSPFRDNAFTADRLDALPVCTPSLLNAADGPRLAVWSVVVVVGGALWWQCF
;
A
#
# COMPACT_ATOMS: atom_id res chain seq x y z
N MET A 1 -10.30 -43.99 -58.94
CA MET A 1 -10.36 -42.53 -58.69
C MET A 1 -11.06 -42.32 -57.37
N ASN A 2 -10.67 -41.28 -56.61
CA ASN A 2 -11.19 -40.84 -55.29
C ASN A 2 -10.31 -41.24 -54.10
N GLY A 3 -9.19 -40.53 -53.97
CA GLY A 3 -8.37 -40.47 -52.76
C GLY A 3 -8.33 -39.04 -52.22
N CYS A 4 -8.41 -38.94 -50.89
CA CYS A 4 -7.85 -37.87 -50.05
C CYS A 4 -8.14 -36.41 -50.44
N ALA A 5 -9.33 -35.91 -50.08
CA ALA A 5 -9.58 -34.47 -49.99
C ALA A 5 -10.47 -34.14 -48.78
N MET A 6 -10.10 -34.59 -47.58
CA MET A 6 -10.88 -34.27 -46.37
C MET A 6 -10.05 -34.34 -45.08
N THR A 7 -8.88 -33.71 -45.02
CA THR A 7 -8.08 -33.68 -43.77
C THR A 7 -7.43 -32.33 -43.45
N ALA A 8 -7.13 -31.48 -44.44
CA ALA A 8 -6.43 -30.21 -44.20
C ALA A 8 -7.33 -29.11 -43.59
N THR A 9 -8.57 -28.98 -44.06
CA THR A 9 -9.46 -27.86 -43.68
C THR A 9 -10.00 -27.95 -42.26
N ARG A 10 -10.22 -29.18 -41.75
CA ARG A 10 -10.66 -29.40 -40.36
C ARG A 10 -9.53 -29.18 -39.35
N LEU A 11 -8.28 -29.45 -39.74
CA LEU A 11 -7.11 -29.23 -38.89
C LEU A 11 -6.81 -27.74 -38.71
N LEU A 12 -6.98 -26.93 -39.77
CA LEU A 12 -6.82 -25.48 -39.74
C LEU A 12 -7.88 -24.78 -38.87
N LEU A 13 -9.13 -25.24 -38.92
CA LEU A 13 -10.21 -24.72 -38.05
C LEU A 13 -9.97 -25.05 -36.58
N LEU A 14 -9.47 -26.25 -36.26
CA LEU A 14 -9.13 -26.64 -34.89
C LEU A 14 -7.88 -25.89 -34.36
N LEU A 15 -6.89 -25.59 -35.21
CA LEU A 15 -5.75 -24.76 -34.84
C LEU A 15 -6.16 -23.30 -34.57
N GLN A 16 -7.05 -22.73 -35.37
CA GLN A 16 -7.53 -21.35 -35.16
C GLN A 16 -8.40 -21.22 -33.90
N LEU A 17 -9.18 -22.24 -33.55
CA LEU A 17 -9.91 -22.30 -32.27
C LEU A 17 -8.96 -22.40 -31.06
N TRP A 18 -7.81 -23.08 -31.19
CA TRP A 18 -6.79 -23.13 -30.14
C TRP A 18 -6.06 -21.80 -29.94
N VAL A 19 -5.77 -21.06 -31.03
CA VAL A 19 -5.13 -19.73 -30.94
C VAL A 19 -6.05 -18.70 -30.27
N MET A 20 -7.37 -18.80 -30.46
CA MET A 20 -8.36 -17.93 -29.81
C MET A 20 -8.67 -18.34 -28.35
N SER A 21 -8.22 -19.51 -27.91
CA SER A 21 -8.41 -20.02 -26.54
C SER A 21 -7.29 -19.63 -25.59
N GLY A 22 -6.23 -18.99 -26.09
CA GLY A 22 -5.27 -18.27 -25.28
C GLY A 22 -5.92 -17.01 -24.71
N ARG A 23 -6.88 -17.16 -23.80
CA ARG A 23 -7.24 -16.08 -22.88
C ARG A 23 -5.93 -15.68 -22.23
N GLN A 24 -5.37 -14.54 -22.66
CA GLN A 24 -4.41 -13.82 -21.84
C GLN A 24 -5.07 -13.76 -20.47
N VAL A 25 -4.46 -14.39 -19.48
CA VAL A 25 -4.80 -14.12 -18.09
C VAL A 25 -4.51 -12.64 -17.95
N ALA A 26 -5.54 -11.81 -18.12
CA ALA A 26 -5.41 -10.38 -17.97
C ALA A 26 -5.07 -10.20 -16.49
N TRP A 27 -3.78 -9.97 -16.23
CA TRP A 27 -3.29 -9.72 -14.90
C TRP A 27 -4.00 -8.46 -14.43
N SER A 28 -4.84 -8.63 -13.43
CA SER A 28 -5.76 -7.60 -13.01
C SER A 28 -5.33 -6.96 -11.71
N CYS A 29 -5.64 -5.68 -11.61
CA CYS A 29 -5.40 -4.91 -10.42
C CYS A 29 -6.43 -5.28 -9.36
N ARG A 30 -5.97 -5.90 -8.28
CA ARG A 30 -6.84 -6.40 -7.21
C ARG A 30 -6.83 -5.45 -6.03
N ILE A 31 -8.02 -5.10 -5.59
CA ILE A 31 -8.27 -4.34 -4.36
C ILE A 31 -8.83 -5.33 -3.34
N PHE A 32 -8.14 -5.51 -2.21
CA PHE A 32 -8.50 -6.51 -1.19
C PHE A 32 -8.68 -7.93 -1.75
N GLY A 33 -7.86 -8.31 -2.74
CA GLY A 33 -7.92 -9.63 -3.39
C GLY A 33 -8.97 -9.79 -4.49
N SER A 34 -9.86 -8.80 -4.67
CA SER A 34 -10.91 -8.80 -5.69
C SER A 34 -10.52 -7.98 -6.92
N ASP A 35 -10.76 -8.52 -8.11
CA ASP A 35 -10.56 -7.84 -9.40
C ASP A 35 -11.62 -6.74 -9.60
N THR A 36 -11.38 -5.62 -8.96
CA THR A 36 -12.26 -4.44 -8.96
C THR A 36 -11.48 -3.16 -9.22
N GLY A 37 -10.17 -3.28 -9.48
CA GLY A 37 -9.27 -2.17 -9.69
C GLY A 37 -8.83 -2.02 -11.15
N GLU A 38 -8.22 -0.89 -11.43
CA GLU A 38 -7.46 -0.61 -12.65
C GLU A 38 -6.21 0.17 -12.27
N CYS A 39 -5.10 -0.08 -12.97
CA CYS A 39 -3.86 0.66 -12.76
C CYS A 39 -3.93 1.99 -13.50
N LYS A 40 -3.71 3.09 -12.78
CA LYS A 40 -3.68 4.45 -13.35
C LYS A 40 -2.46 5.22 -12.89
N GLU A 41 -2.04 6.18 -13.70
CA GLU A 41 -0.98 7.11 -13.33
C GLU A 41 -1.51 8.19 -12.38
N GLN A 42 -0.60 8.77 -11.59
CA GLN A 42 -0.98 9.76 -10.57
C GLN A 42 -1.78 10.93 -11.16
N ALA A 43 -1.39 11.40 -12.34
CA ALA A 43 -2.07 12.49 -13.04
C ALA A 43 -3.56 12.20 -13.31
N ASP A 44 -3.95 10.94 -13.50
CA ASP A 44 -5.33 10.57 -13.83
C ASP A 44 -6.27 10.62 -12.63
N PHE A 45 -5.73 10.41 -11.42
CA PHE A 45 -6.54 10.27 -10.20
C PHE A 45 -6.33 11.37 -9.17
N LEU A 46 -5.23 12.13 -9.24
CA LEU A 46 -4.85 13.11 -8.21
C LEU A 46 -5.94 14.13 -7.93
N GLN A 47 -6.60 14.64 -8.98
CA GLN A 47 -7.71 15.60 -8.85
C GLN A 47 -8.92 15.06 -8.08
N TYR A 48 -9.10 13.74 -8.05
CA TYR A 48 -10.22 13.08 -7.38
C TYR A 48 -9.83 12.47 -6.02
N MET A 49 -8.54 12.50 -5.68
CA MET A 49 -7.97 11.81 -4.51
C MET A 49 -7.13 12.77 -3.64
N PRO A 50 -7.74 13.82 -3.05
CA PRO A 50 -6.99 14.80 -2.25
C PRO A 50 -6.37 14.20 -0.98
N PHE A 51 -6.92 13.14 -0.41
CA PHE A 51 -6.43 12.58 0.86
C PHE A 51 -5.28 11.58 0.67
N CYS A 52 -5.42 10.55 -0.16
CA CYS A 52 -4.34 9.58 -0.39
C CYS A 52 -3.46 9.91 -1.60
N GLY A 53 -3.95 10.66 -2.59
CA GLY A 53 -3.29 10.89 -3.87
C GLY A 53 -1.87 11.47 -3.78
N PRO A 54 -1.60 12.45 -2.90
CA PRO A 54 -0.24 12.97 -2.70
C PRO A 54 0.79 11.94 -2.22
N LEU A 55 0.36 10.80 -1.65
CA LEU A 55 1.23 9.74 -1.12
C LEU A 55 1.55 8.65 -2.15
N LEU A 56 1.04 8.79 -3.38
CA LEU A 56 1.01 7.75 -4.41
C LEU A 56 1.71 8.25 -5.70
N PRO A 57 3.04 8.43 -5.68
CA PRO A 57 3.81 8.97 -6.80
C PRO A 57 4.07 7.95 -7.93
N TYR A 58 3.32 6.85 -7.97
CA TYR A 58 3.54 5.71 -8.87
C TYR A 58 2.21 5.25 -9.46
N THR A 59 2.28 4.41 -10.50
CA THR A 59 1.12 3.72 -11.05
C THR A 59 0.39 2.95 -9.95
N THR A 60 -0.87 3.29 -9.73
CA THR A 60 -1.62 2.86 -8.54
C THR A 60 -2.90 2.13 -8.92
N CYS A 61 -3.23 1.10 -8.14
CA CYS A 61 -4.48 0.38 -8.22
C CYS A 61 -5.63 1.22 -7.66
N VAL A 62 -6.49 1.71 -8.53
CA VAL A 62 -7.66 2.51 -8.14
C VAL A 62 -8.97 1.81 -8.52
N PRO A 63 -10.09 2.07 -7.81
CA PRO A 63 -11.39 1.49 -8.15
C PRO A 63 -11.77 1.74 -9.61
N ARG A 64 -12.09 0.66 -10.33
CA ARG A 64 -12.59 0.74 -11.71
C ARG A 64 -14.03 1.24 -11.70
N ALA A 65 -14.27 2.39 -12.32
CA ALA A 65 -15.63 2.95 -12.41
C ALA A 65 -16.56 1.97 -13.16
N GLN A 66 -17.76 1.77 -12.63
CA GLN A 66 -18.73 0.83 -13.17
C GLN A 66 -20.15 1.31 -12.94
N THR A 67 -21.06 0.94 -13.84
CA THR A 67 -22.46 1.38 -13.82
C THR A 67 -23.29 0.74 -12.71
N LEU A 68 -22.95 -0.50 -12.32
CA LEU A 68 -23.69 -1.25 -11.30
C LEU A 68 -23.48 -0.69 -9.88
N TRP A 69 -22.27 -0.17 -9.61
CA TRP A 69 -21.88 0.34 -8.29
C TRP A 69 -21.23 1.73 -8.44
N TYR A 70 -22.06 2.76 -8.55
CA TYR A 70 -21.63 4.15 -8.75
C TYR A 70 -20.71 4.68 -7.62
N ASN A 71 -20.84 4.12 -6.42
CA ASN A 71 -19.97 4.45 -5.28
C ASN A 71 -18.60 3.78 -5.35
N HIS A 72 -18.37 2.82 -6.25
CA HIS A 72 -17.07 2.19 -6.47
C HIS A 72 -16.20 3.07 -7.37
N SER A 73 -15.81 4.23 -6.85
CA SER A 73 -15.01 5.23 -7.55
C SER A 73 -13.79 5.65 -6.72
N VAL A 74 -12.80 6.20 -7.40
CA VAL A 74 -11.61 6.79 -6.76
C VAL A 74 -12.00 7.81 -5.68
N LYS A 75 -12.87 8.77 -6.06
CA LYS A 75 -13.32 9.85 -5.19
C LYS A 75 -14.05 9.33 -3.95
N SER A 76 -15.01 8.43 -4.15
CA SER A 76 -15.82 7.88 -3.05
C SER A 76 -14.96 7.09 -2.07
N LYS A 77 -13.98 6.31 -2.58
CA LYS A 77 -13.07 5.54 -1.73
C LYS A 77 -12.09 6.44 -0.96
N ASP A 78 -11.52 7.44 -1.61
CA ASP A 78 -10.63 8.40 -0.94
C ASP A 78 -11.35 9.18 0.16
N LEU A 79 -12.57 9.64 -0.13
CA LEU A 79 -13.43 10.31 0.85
C LEU A 79 -13.76 9.40 2.04
N PHE A 80 -14.10 8.14 1.79
CA PHE A 80 -14.32 7.15 2.83
C PHE A 80 -13.09 7.00 3.73
N LEU A 81 -11.89 6.88 3.15
CA LEU A 81 -10.65 6.75 3.92
C LEU A 81 -10.34 8.01 4.72
N ALA A 82 -10.55 9.20 4.16
CA ALA A 82 -10.36 10.47 4.87
C ALA A 82 -11.29 10.58 6.08
N GLN A 83 -12.57 10.22 5.91
CA GLN A 83 -13.56 10.22 7.00
C GLN A 83 -13.23 9.18 8.07
N MET A 84 -12.87 7.97 7.64
CA MET A 84 -12.52 6.87 8.53
C MET A 84 -11.26 7.20 9.34
N PHE A 85 -10.23 7.73 8.69
CA PHE A 85 -9.03 8.25 9.34
C PHE A 85 -9.38 9.30 10.40
N LYS A 86 -10.11 10.36 10.02
CA LYS A 86 -10.51 11.42 10.94
C LYS A 86 -11.28 10.89 12.15
N LYS A 87 -12.22 9.96 11.91
CA LYS A 87 -13.01 9.34 12.98
C LYS A 87 -12.14 8.54 13.94
N MET A 88 -11.22 7.72 13.43
CA MET A 88 -10.34 6.89 14.26
C MET A 88 -9.36 7.73 15.08
N ILE A 89 -8.75 8.76 14.49
CA ILE A 89 -7.87 9.69 15.21
C ILE A 89 -8.64 10.41 16.32
N ALA A 90 -9.79 11.00 15.99
CA ALA A 90 -10.60 11.72 16.96
C ALA A 90 -11.06 10.81 18.12
N GLN A 91 -11.49 9.59 17.81
CA GLN A 91 -11.88 8.63 18.83
C GLN A 91 -10.71 8.27 19.76
N ARG A 92 -9.50 8.08 19.21
CA ARG A 92 -8.31 7.82 20.04
C ARG A 92 -7.94 8.99 20.93
N GLN A 93 -7.96 10.21 20.39
CA GLN A 93 -7.68 11.42 21.16
C GLN A 93 -8.69 11.63 22.29
N ILE A 94 -9.97 11.26 22.11
CA ILE A 94 -10.97 11.31 23.19
C ILE A 94 -10.60 10.37 24.34
N TYR A 95 -10.20 9.14 24.05
CA TYR A 95 -9.74 8.20 25.10
C TYR A 95 -8.45 8.67 25.76
N GLU A 96 -7.52 9.24 24.98
CA GLU A 96 -6.27 9.76 25.51
C GLU A 96 -6.45 10.97 26.44
N ALA A 97 -7.55 11.71 26.27
CA ALA A 97 -7.91 12.88 27.08
C ALA A 97 -8.95 12.58 28.18
N ASP A 98 -9.31 11.32 28.42
CA ASP A 98 -10.33 10.94 29.38
C ASP A 98 -9.84 11.11 30.83
N LEU A 99 -10.32 12.17 31.49
CA LEU A 99 -9.96 12.50 32.88
C LEU A 99 -10.48 11.48 33.89
N GLU A 100 -11.57 10.77 33.60
CA GLU A 100 -12.11 9.76 34.51
C GLU A 100 -11.25 8.49 34.50
N MET A 101 -10.78 8.08 33.32
CA MET A 101 -9.83 6.97 33.20
C MET A 101 -8.51 7.29 33.93
N LEU A 102 -8.03 8.52 33.79
CA LEU A 102 -6.86 9.01 34.54
C LEU A 102 -7.07 8.98 36.06
N LYS A 103 -8.23 9.44 36.56
CA LYS A 103 -8.56 9.39 38.00
C LYS A 103 -8.64 7.97 38.53
N GLN A 104 -9.14 7.03 37.71
CA GLN A 104 -9.29 5.63 38.07
C GLN A 104 -7.98 4.84 37.98
N GLY A 105 -6.93 5.42 37.39
CA GLY A 105 -5.66 4.74 37.17
C GLY A 105 -5.80 3.55 36.23
N VAL A 106 -6.68 3.65 35.24
CA VAL A 106 -6.91 2.63 34.21
C VAL A 106 -6.44 3.10 32.84
N ASP A 107 -5.85 2.19 32.09
CA ASP A 107 -5.36 2.42 30.74
C ASP A 107 -6.49 2.36 29.70
N GLU A 108 -6.16 2.63 28.42
CA GLU A 108 -7.13 2.59 27.31
C GLU A 108 -7.78 1.21 27.04
N TRP A 109 -7.37 0.17 27.76
CA TRP A 109 -7.90 -1.20 27.69
C TRP A 109 -8.69 -1.59 28.95
N GLY A 110 -8.78 -0.71 29.95
CA GLY A 110 -9.44 -0.95 31.22
C GLY A 110 -8.60 -1.75 32.23
N ALA A 111 -7.30 -1.93 31.98
CA ALA A 111 -6.37 -2.50 32.94
C ALA A 111 -5.77 -1.41 33.84
N LEU A 112 -5.21 -1.77 35.00
CA LEU A 112 -4.50 -0.81 35.84
C LEU A 112 -3.25 -0.30 35.11
N GLY A 113 -3.15 1.02 34.91
CA GLY A 113 -2.06 1.63 34.16
C GLY A 113 -2.28 3.11 33.83
N GLU A 114 -1.28 3.72 33.20
CA GLU A 114 -1.35 5.08 32.69
C GLU A 114 -1.78 5.08 31.22
N ILE A 115 -2.58 6.07 30.85
CA ILE A 115 -2.95 6.32 29.46
C ILE A 115 -1.71 6.84 28.72
N VAL A 116 -1.28 6.11 27.68
CA VAL A 116 -0.16 6.54 26.83
C VAL A 116 -0.71 7.34 25.65
N PRO A 117 -0.46 8.67 25.57
CA PRO A 117 -0.87 9.47 24.44
C PRO A 117 -0.05 9.08 23.20
N ARG A 118 -0.71 8.54 22.19
CA ARG A 118 -0.08 8.06 20.95
C ARG A 118 -0.50 8.90 19.75
N TYR A 119 -1.72 9.44 19.77
CA TYR A 119 -2.29 10.22 18.67
C TYR A 119 -2.45 11.70 19.01
N THR A 120 -2.53 12.05 20.28
CA THR A 120 -2.54 13.43 20.76
C THR A 120 -1.18 14.06 20.54
N GLU A 121 -1.14 15.15 19.76
CA GLU A 121 0.07 15.91 19.40
C GLU A 121 1.20 15.13 18.69
N ASN A 122 1.01 13.83 18.41
CA ASN A 122 1.96 13.01 17.67
C ASN A 122 1.59 12.95 16.18
N LYS A 123 2.10 13.93 15.43
CA LYS A 123 1.89 13.99 13.97
C LYS A 123 2.50 12.80 13.23
N ASP A 124 3.63 12.27 13.69
CA ASP A 124 4.31 11.15 13.04
C ASP A 124 3.46 9.88 13.07
N CYS A 125 2.81 9.59 14.21
CA CYS A 125 1.86 8.48 14.30
C CYS A 125 0.66 8.68 13.37
N GLN A 126 0.09 9.89 13.34
CA GLN A 126 -1.04 10.21 12.45
C GLN A 126 -0.66 10.03 10.97
N ASP A 127 0.51 10.53 10.56
CA ASP A 127 0.99 10.41 9.19
C ASP A 127 1.35 8.96 8.84
N ALA A 128 1.99 8.22 9.76
CA ALA A 128 2.28 6.79 9.56
C ALA A 128 0.99 5.97 9.42
N PHE A 129 -0.05 6.28 10.20
CA PHE A 129 -1.35 5.64 10.10
C PHE A 129 -2.07 5.97 8.78
N ARG A 130 -2.02 7.24 8.35
CA ARG A 130 -2.52 7.66 7.04
C ARG A 130 -1.81 6.91 5.92
N ASN A 131 -0.48 6.84 5.96
CA ASN A 131 0.32 6.13 4.96
C ASN A 131 -0.06 4.64 4.90
N TYR A 132 -0.16 3.99 6.07
CA TYR A 132 -0.60 2.59 6.16
C TYR A 132 -1.98 2.39 5.54
N MET A 133 -2.97 3.21 5.90
CA MET A 133 -4.32 3.12 5.34
C MET A 133 -4.35 3.33 3.83
N CYS A 134 -3.65 4.35 3.33
CA CYS A 134 -3.65 4.69 1.91
C CYS A 134 -2.97 3.62 1.07
N TRP A 135 -1.77 3.16 1.45
CA TRP A 135 -1.03 2.13 0.71
C TRP A 135 -1.70 0.75 0.77
N LEU A 136 -2.40 0.43 1.86
CA LEU A 136 -3.23 -0.78 1.94
C LEU A 136 -4.41 -0.74 0.95
N ASN A 137 -5.02 0.43 0.78
CA ASN A 137 -6.23 0.59 -0.02
C ASN A 137 -5.96 0.88 -1.50
N PHE A 138 -4.84 1.52 -1.80
CA PHE A 138 -4.41 1.92 -3.13
C PHE A 138 -3.00 1.35 -3.38
N PRO A 139 -2.90 0.03 -3.56
CA PRO A 139 -1.61 -0.62 -3.76
C PRO A 139 -0.95 -0.16 -5.07
N ARG A 140 0.37 -0.14 -5.08
CA ARG A 140 1.19 0.08 -6.28
C ARG A 140 0.92 -1.01 -7.32
N CYS A 141 0.95 -0.65 -8.59
CA CYS A 141 0.98 -1.60 -9.69
C CYS A 141 2.42 -1.92 -10.12
N ASP A 142 2.65 -3.15 -10.53
CA ASP A 142 3.83 -3.50 -11.32
C ASP A 142 3.60 -3.29 -12.83
N ASP A 143 4.66 -3.49 -13.61
CA ASP A 143 4.62 -3.31 -15.08
C ASP A 143 3.66 -4.28 -15.78
N ALA A 144 3.25 -5.36 -15.10
CA ALA A 144 2.26 -6.31 -15.58
C ALA A 144 0.81 -5.91 -15.21
N GLY A 145 0.61 -4.76 -14.55
CA GLY A 145 -0.71 -4.29 -14.12
C GLY A 145 -1.27 -5.00 -12.89
N ARG A 146 -0.43 -5.74 -12.15
CA ARG A 146 -0.85 -6.37 -10.88
C ARG A 146 -0.66 -5.39 -9.73
N SER A 147 -1.63 -5.38 -8.82
CA SER A 147 -1.41 -4.75 -7.52
C SER A 147 -0.40 -5.54 -6.68
N LEU A 148 0.46 -4.79 -5.99
CA LEU A 148 1.48 -5.32 -5.09
C LEU A 148 0.98 -5.34 -3.64
N ILE A 149 1.39 -6.36 -2.89
CA ILE A 149 1.12 -6.46 -1.45
C ILE A 149 1.85 -5.38 -0.66
N LEU A 150 1.46 -5.14 0.60
CA LEU A 150 2.05 -4.07 1.40
C LEU A 150 3.49 -4.43 1.84
N CYS A 151 4.38 -3.44 1.87
CA CYS A 151 5.72 -3.63 2.40
C CYS A 151 5.71 -3.79 3.93
N ARG A 152 6.56 -4.68 4.46
CA ARG A 152 6.69 -4.93 5.90
C ARG A 152 7.05 -3.66 6.67
N SER A 153 7.95 -2.86 6.10
CA SER A 153 8.39 -1.59 6.67
C SER A 153 7.25 -0.61 6.92
N VAL A 154 6.16 -0.66 6.16
CA VAL A 154 4.99 0.19 6.39
C VAL A 154 4.29 -0.19 7.69
N CYS A 155 4.05 -1.49 7.87
CA CYS A 155 3.43 -2.01 9.08
C CYS A 155 4.32 -1.67 10.29
N GLU A 156 5.61 -1.95 10.21
CA GLU A 156 6.56 -1.66 11.29
C GLU A 156 6.63 -0.16 11.61
N ASN A 157 6.66 0.69 10.59
CA ASN A 157 6.68 2.14 10.78
C ASN A 157 5.42 2.65 11.48
N PHE A 158 4.23 2.12 11.13
CA PHE A 158 2.99 2.46 11.82
C PHE A 158 3.07 2.14 13.32
N PHE A 159 3.42 0.90 13.67
CA PHE A 159 3.51 0.51 15.08
C PHE A 159 4.61 1.28 15.83
N LYS A 160 5.74 1.55 15.17
CA LYS A 160 6.86 2.30 15.75
C LYS A 160 6.51 3.78 16.00
N ALA A 161 5.98 4.47 15.00
CA ALA A 161 5.61 5.89 15.10
C ALA A 161 4.50 6.11 16.14
N CYS A 162 3.60 5.14 16.28
CA CYS A 162 2.54 5.16 17.27
C CYS A 162 2.94 4.54 18.63
N MET A 163 4.24 4.30 18.88
CA MET A 163 4.77 3.82 20.16
C MET A 163 4.05 2.58 20.70
N GLN A 164 3.66 1.67 19.81
CA GLN A 164 3.02 0.42 20.20
C GLN A 164 4.08 -0.57 20.70
N HIS A 165 3.77 -1.29 21.76
CA HIS A 165 4.67 -2.32 22.28
C HIS A 165 4.92 -3.41 21.23
N LYS A 166 6.16 -3.92 21.17
CA LYS A 166 6.62 -4.83 20.11
C LYS A 166 5.88 -6.16 20.06
N ASP A 167 5.32 -6.60 21.19
CA ASP A 167 4.47 -7.78 21.32
C ASP A 167 3.09 -7.62 20.65
N LEU A 168 2.66 -6.39 20.35
CA LEU A 168 1.46 -6.07 19.57
C LEU A 168 1.73 -5.96 18.07
N TRP A 169 3.00 -5.91 17.64
CA TRP A 169 3.32 -5.77 16.24
C TRP A 169 2.91 -7.05 15.51
N ARG A 170 2.13 -6.89 14.44
CA ARG A 170 1.63 -7.99 13.60
C ARG A 170 2.12 -7.84 12.17
N CYS A 171 3.41 -7.56 12.02
CA CYS A 171 4.10 -7.32 10.76
C CYS A 171 5.03 -8.48 10.35
N GLY A 172 5.14 -9.51 11.18
CA GLY A 172 6.01 -10.66 10.99
C GLY A 172 5.47 -11.65 9.96
N ASP A 173 5.93 -12.90 10.04
CA ASP A 173 5.62 -13.87 8.99
C ASP A 173 4.23 -14.51 9.19
N PRO A 174 3.50 -14.81 8.09
CA PRO A 174 2.19 -15.44 8.17
C PRO A 174 2.19 -16.79 8.90
N GLN A 175 3.30 -17.54 8.84
CA GLN A 175 3.48 -18.80 9.58
C GLN A 175 3.35 -18.64 11.10
N TYR A 176 3.55 -17.42 11.62
CA TYR A 176 3.40 -17.06 13.02
C TYR A 176 2.23 -16.11 13.25
N VAL A 177 1.22 -16.13 12.37
CA VAL A 177 0.07 -15.22 12.43
C VAL A 177 0.52 -13.75 12.43
N ASN A 178 1.57 -13.46 11.65
CA ASN A 178 2.25 -12.17 11.56
C ASN A 178 3.00 -11.75 12.84
N GLY A 179 3.26 -12.66 13.76
CA GLY A 179 4.20 -12.44 14.87
C GLY A 179 5.66 -12.57 14.43
N TYR A 180 6.58 -12.11 15.28
CA TYR A 180 8.02 -12.36 15.15
C TYR A 180 8.48 -13.68 15.75
N SER A 181 7.59 -14.36 16.46
CA SER A 181 7.79 -15.69 17.03
C SER A 181 6.46 -16.43 17.01
N ALA A 182 6.51 -17.76 17.05
CA ALA A 182 5.31 -18.59 17.06
C ALA A 182 4.40 -18.19 18.22
N GLU A 183 3.14 -17.91 17.91
CA GLU A 183 2.13 -17.73 18.94
C GLU A 183 2.02 -19.03 19.74
N ILE A 184 1.99 -18.92 21.06
CA ILE A 184 1.76 -20.07 21.94
C ILE A 184 0.24 -20.16 22.11
N SER A 185 -0.40 -21.08 21.40
CA SER A 185 -1.82 -21.31 21.59
C SER A 185 -2.04 -22.01 22.93
N THR A 186 -2.92 -21.45 23.75
CA THR A 186 -3.38 -22.08 25.00
C THR A 186 -4.61 -22.96 24.79
N PHE A 187 -5.08 -23.11 23.54
CA PHE A 187 -6.32 -23.83 23.20
C PHE A 187 -6.11 -24.78 22.01
N ALA A 188 -6.33 -26.08 22.24
CA ALA A 188 -6.42 -27.07 21.17
C ALA A 188 -7.89 -27.45 20.93
N ASN A 189 -8.27 -27.64 19.67
CA ASN A 189 -9.58 -28.20 19.35
C ASN A 189 -9.70 -29.67 19.79
N LYS A 190 -10.88 -30.27 19.63
CA LYS A 190 -11.12 -31.70 19.97
C LYS A 190 -10.21 -32.69 19.24
N ALA A 191 -9.55 -32.27 18.15
CA ALA A 191 -8.59 -33.08 17.39
C ALA A 191 -7.12 -32.84 17.81
N GLY A 192 -6.87 -32.08 18.89
CA GLY A 192 -5.52 -31.77 19.35
C GLY A 192 -4.78 -30.73 18.49
N VAL A 193 -5.47 -30.09 17.53
CA VAL A 193 -4.88 -29.04 16.70
C VAL A 193 -4.96 -27.72 17.45
N LEU A 194 -3.80 -27.09 17.65
CA LEU A 194 -3.70 -25.74 18.22
C LEU A 194 -4.54 -24.77 17.39
N GLN A 195 -5.46 -24.06 18.05
CA GLN A 195 -6.20 -22.98 17.40
C GLN A 195 -5.56 -21.65 17.76
N TYR A 196 -5.27 -20.89 16.73
CA TYR A 196 -4.86 -19.50 16.85
C TYR A 196 -6.11 -18.65 16.63
N TYR A 197 -6.49 -17.87 17.64
CA TYR A 197 -7.72 -17.06 17.58
C TYR A 197 -7.61 -15.84 16.67
N ARG A 198 -6.41 -15.55 16.14
CA ARG A 198 -6.12 -14.30 15.47
C ARG A 198 -6.15 -14.48 13.95
N ALA A 199 -6.93 -13.63 13.29
CA ALA A 199 -6.93 -13.52 11.83
C ALA A 199 -5.64 -12.82 11.35
N PRO A 200 -5.24 -13.01 10.08
CA PRO A 200 -4.16 -12.25 9.48
C PRO A 200 -4.37 -10.74 9.61
N PHE A 201 -3.31 -9.99 9.89
CA PHE A 201 -3.37 -8.55 10.02
C PHE A 201 -3.65 -7.91 8.65
N PRO A 202 -4.38 -6.78 8.55
CA PRO A 202 -4.65 -6.17 7.26
C PRO A 202 -3.36 -5.87 6.50
N GLY A 203 -3.32 -6.21 5.22
CA GLY A 203 -2.10 -6.09 4.39
C GLY A 203 -1.16 -7.29 4.45
N SER A 204 -1.37 -8.24 5.37
CA SER A 204 -0.71 -9.55 5.35
C SER A 204 -1.10 -10.34 4.10
N PRO A 205 -0.17 -11.08 3.46
CA PRO A 205 1.25 -11.18 3.82
C PRO A 205 2.04 -9.92 3.44
N PHE A 206 3.03 -9.59 4.25
CA PHE A 206 3.96 -8.50 3.97
C PHE A 206 5.15 -8.98 3.15
N ARG A 207 5.75 -8.07 2.38
CA ARG A 207 7.03 -8.30 1.69
C ARG A 207 8.07 -7.28 2.12
N ASP A 208 9.32 -7.69 2.15
CA ASP A 208 10.42 -6.77 2.40
C ASP A 208 10.70 -5.93 1.15
N ASN A 209 11.13 -4.68 1.36
CA ASN A 209 11.57 -3.83 0.26
C ASN A 209 12.81 -4.45 -0.40
N ALA A 210 12.91 -4.29 -1.71
CA ALA A 210 14.08 -4.66 -2.48
C ALA A 210 14.62 -3.44 -3.23
N PHE A 211 15.93 -3.39 -3.40
CA PHE A 211 16.63 -2.30 -4.05
C PHE A 211 17.59 -2.86 -5.10
N THR A 212 17.96 -2.04 -6.07
CA THR A 212 19.03 -2.35 -7.03
C THR A 212 20.35 -2.63 -6.31
N ALA A 213 21.30 -3.27 -6.98
CA ALA A 213 22.56 -3.69 -6.37
C ALA A 213 23.39 -2.51 -5.82
N ASP A 214 23.28 -1.36 -6.48
CA ASP A 214 23.86 -0.07 -6.08
C ASP A 214 23.05 0.67 -5.00
N ARG A 215 21.87 0.16 -4.63
CA ARG A 215 20.92 0.74 -3.66
C ARG A 215 20.46 2.15 -4.01
N LEU A 216 20.50 2.51 -5.30
CA LEU A 216 20.06 3.81 -5.77
C LEU A 216 18.57 3.83 -6.16
N ASP A 217 17.99 2.67 -6.45
CA ASP A 217 16.58 2.58 -6.86
C ASP A 217 15.81 1.51 -6.08
N ALA A 218 14.55 1.81 -5.76
CA ALA A 218 13.64 0.85 -5.15
C ALA A 218 12.95 0.00 -6.21
N LEU A 219 13.05 -1.32 -6.06
CA LEU A 219 12.40 -2.28 -6.96
C LEU A 219 10.91 -2.41 -6.59
N PRO A 220 9.99 -2.48 -7.58
CA PRO A 220 8.55 -2.60 -7.35
C PRO A 220 8.15 -4.00 -6.85
N VAL A 221 8.47 -4.33 -5.60
CA VAL A 221 8.18 -5.66 -5.01
C VAL A 221 6.99 -5.68 -4.07
N CYS A 222 6.68 -4.52 -3.48
CA CYS A 222 5.59 -4.28 -2.54
C CYS A 222 5.13 -2.80 -2.56
N THR A 223 4.07 -2.46 -1.85
CA THR A 223 3.58 -1.07 -1.75
C THR A 223 4.11 -0.41 -0.46
N PRO A 224 4.80 0.75 -0.54
CA PRO A 224 5.00 1.58 -1.73
C PRO A 224 6.30 1.28 -2.51
N SER A 225 7.25 0.51 -1.95
CA SER A 225 8.62 0.35 -2.46
C SER A 225 9.25 1.67 -2.89
N LEU A 226 9.49 2.55 -1.91
CA LEU A 226 10.10 3.86 -2.11
C LEU A 226 11.51 3.86 -1.52
N LEU A 227 12.46 4.39 -2.28
CA LEU A 227 13.78 4.74 -1.78
C LEU A 227 13.68 6.10 -1.07
N ASN A 228 14.23 6.23 0.14
CA ASN A 228 14.33 7.50 0.86
C ASN A 228 13.00 8.28 1.03
N ALA A 229 11.97 7.66 1.61
CA ALA A 229 10.75 8.39 2.07
C ALA A 229 11.02 9.38 3.23
N ALA A 230 12.28 9.75 3.45
CA ALA A 230 12.75 10.77 4.37
C ALA A 230 13.84 11.63 3.71
N ASP A 231 13.62 12.12 2.48
CA ASP A 231 14.37 13.26 1.95
C ASP A 231 13.36 14.41 1.75
N GLY A 232 13.49 15.45 2.59
CA GLY A 232 12.71 16.69 2.48
C GLY A 232 12.91 17.36 1.11
N PRO A 233 12.09 18.37 0.77
CA PRO A 233 12.10 18.97 -0.56
C PRO A 233 13.50 19.49 -0.88
N ARG A 234 14.18 18.85 -1.83
CA ARG A 234 15.40 19.39 -2.43
C ARG A 234 14.98 20.62 -3.22
N LEU A 235 15.17 21.79 -2.62
CA LEU A 235 15.17 23.06 -3.35
C LEU A 235 16.22 22.94 -4.46
N ALA A 236 15.74 22.75 -5.69
CA ALA A 236 16.57 22.87 -6.88
C ALA A 236 17.01 24.32 -7.00
N VAL A 237 18.16 24.66 -6.42
CA VAL A 237 18.83 25.92 -6.69
C VAL A 237 19.35 25.85 -8.12
N TRP A 238 18.58 26.40 -9.05
CA TRP A 238 19.07 26.69 -10.39
C TRP A 238 20.09 27.81 -10.28
N SER A 239 21.38 27.46 -10.33
CA SER A 239 22.44 28.43 -10.57
C SER A 239 22.28 28.94 -12.00
N VAL A 240 21.61 30.09 -12.16
CA VAL A 240 21.68 30.89 -13.38
C VAL A 240 23.10 31.42 -13.50
N VAL A 241 23.92 30.76 -14.31
CA VAL A 241 25.19 31.33 -14.77
C VAL A 241 24.85 32.45 -15.76
N VAL A 242 24.83 33.68 -15.27
CA VAL A 242 24.79 34.88 -16.12
C VAL A 242 26.16 34.98 -16.80
N VAL A 243 26.24 34.55 -18.06
CA VAL A 243 27.39 34.86 -18.92
C VAL A 243 27.25 36.33 -19.31
N VAL A 244 27.95 37.20 -18.59
CA VAL A 244 28.18 38.58 -19.03
C VAL A 244 29.18 38.52 -20.18
N GLY A 245 28.66 38.52 -21.41
CA GLY A 245 29.45 38.73 -22.62
C GLY A 245 30.01 40.15 -22.64
N GLY A 246 31.21 40.32 -22.10
CA GLY A 246 32.00 41.53 -22.26
C GLY A 246 32.45 41.66 -23.71
N ALA A 247 31.85 42.60 -24.43
CA ALA A 247 32.45 43.20 -25.60
C ALA A 247 33.69 43.99 -25.17
N LEU A 248 34.86 43.68 -25.71
CA LEU A 248 35.98 44.61 -25.81
C LEU A 248 36.90 44.19 -26.96
N TRP A 249 37.03 45.12 -27.89
CA TRP A 249 37.97 45.14 -29.01
C TRP A 249 39.42 44.91 -28.60
N TRP A 250 40.20 44.21 -29.45
CA TRP A 250 41.38 44.77 -30.14
C TRP A 250 42.08 43.74 -31.06
N GLN A 251 42.08 44.07 -32.36
CA GLN A 251 43.23 44.30 -33.26
C GLN A 251 44.50 43.40 -33.25
N CYS A 252 44.94 43.13 -34.50
CA CYS A 252 46.27 42.73 -35.00
C CYS A 252 46.66 41.25 -34.74
N PHE A 253 47.06 40.43 -35.72
CA PHE A 253 47.79 40.59 -36.98
C PHE A 253 47.22 39.60 -38.01
#